data_AF-A0A4Q6ADN0-F1
#
_entry.id   AF-A0A4Q6ADN0-F1
#
_cell.length_a   1.000
_cell.length_b   1.000
_cell.length_c   1.000
_cell.angle_alpha   90.00
_cell.angle_beta   90.00
_cell.angle_gamma   90.00
#
_symmetry.space_group_name_H-M   'P 1'
#
loop_
_entity.id
_entity.type
_entity.pdbx_description
1 polymer ?
#
loop_
_entity_poly.entity_id
_entity_poly.type
_entity_poly.pdbx_seq_one_letter_code
_entity_poly.pdbx_strand_id
1 'polypeptide(L)'
;GKDTISVTGNVLRDYLTDLFPILELGTSAKMLSIVPLLAGGGLFETGAGGSAPKHVQQFVEENYLRWDSLGEFLAIAVSIEDLAQKTSNKQAQVMADALNKATGLILSNNKSPARKVGELDNRGSHFFLALYWAQALAEQTEDKGLQTKFAKLAETLKTNEAKILAELTAVQGKPVDIGGYYHPSNEKLSKAMRPSQTFNDALAQLV
;
A
#
# COMPACT_ATOMS: atom_id res chain seq x y z
N GLY A 1 25.00 14.05 -4.97
CA GLY A 1 23.87 13.93 -4.03
C GLY A 1 23.88 15.08 -3.06
N LYS A 2 23.58 16.29 -3.53
CA LYS A 2 23.07 17.39 -2.71
C LYS A 2 21.66 17.66 -3.24
N ASP A 3 20.76 18.05 -2.36
CA ASP A 3 19.35 18.20 -2.72
C ASP A 3 19.01 19.69 -2.96
N THR A 4 18.02 19.97 -3.79
CA THR A 4 17.55 21.34 -4.06
C THR A 4 16.05 21.36 -4.31
N ILE A 5 15.34 22.23 -3.59
CA ILE A 5 13.88 22.39 -3.72
C ILE A 5 13.59 23.28 -4.93
N SER A 6 12.68 22.84 -5.81
CA SER A 6 12.13 23.67 -6.89
C SER A 6 10.79 24.28 -6.47
N VAL A 7 10.69 25.61 -6.53
CA VAL A 7 9.43 26.34 -6.28
C VAL A 7 9.01 26.95 -7.62
N THR A 8 7.90 26.46 -8.19
CA THR A 8 7.54 26.75 -9.58
C THR A 8 6.05 27.04 -9.76
N GLY A 9 5.68 27.52 -10.96
CA GLY A 9 4.28 27.65 -11.38
C GLY A 9 3.68 26.32 -11.87
N ASN A 10 2.39 26.32 -12.21
CA ASN A 10 1.62 25.08 -12.43
C ASN A 10 2.18 24.15 -13.53
N VAL A 11 2.60 24.70 -14.67
CA VAL A 11 3.13 23.87 -15.78
C VAL A 11 4.47 23.24 -15.42
N LEU A 12 5.36 24.02 -14.79
CA LEU A 12 6.66 23.50 -14.36
C LEU A 12 6.52 22.49 -13.22
N ARG A 13 5.55 22.67 -12.32
CA ARG A 13 5.21 21.66 -11.30
C ARG A 13 5.00 20.30 -11.98
N ASP A 14 4.11 20.24 -12.96
CA ASP A 14 3.78 19.03 -13.71
C ASP A 14 5.02 18.38 -14.35
N TYR A 15 5.80 19.18 -15.07
CA TYR A 15 6.98 18.68 -15.79
C TYR A 15 8.09 18.18 -14.84
N LEU A 16 8.35 18.93 -13.77
CA LEU A 16 9.44 18.60 -12.84
C LEU A 16 9.10 17.40 -11.96
N THR A 17 7.81 17.22 -11.62
CA THR A 17 7.35 16.04 -10.86
C THR A 17 7.34 14.75 -11.68
N ASP A 18 7.44 14.82 -13.00
CA ASP A 18 7.76 13.64 -13.82
C ASP A 18 9.26 13.50 -14.05
N LEU A 19 9.93 14.58 -14.46
CA LEU A 19 11.33 14.55 -14.90
C LEU A 19 12.28 13.99 -13.84
N PHE A 20 12.30 14.59 -12.64
CA PHE A 20 13.26 14.20 -11.61
C PHE A 20 12.96 12.81 -11.03
N PRO A 21 11.71 12.46 -10.68
CA PRO A 21 11.41 11.12 -10.20
C PRO A 21 11.71 10.00 -11.20
N ILE A 22 11.52 10.24 -12.50
CA ILE A 22 11.92 9.26 -13.53
C ILE A 22 13.44 9.08 -13.55
N LEU A 23 14.21 10.17 -13.44
CA LEU A 23 15.68 10.10 -13.43
C LEU A 23 16.23 9.46 -12.14
N GLU A 24 15.60 9.71 -10.99
CA GLU A 24 16.07 9.26 -9.68
C GLU A 24 15.57 7.86 -9.31
N LEU A 25 14.31 7.54 -9.65
CA LEU A 25 13.60 6.34 -9.18
C LEU A 25 13.19 5.41 -10.34
N GLY A 26 13.38 5.83 -11.60
CA GLY A 26 12.91 5.09 -12.78
C GLY A 26 11.40 5.13 -13.01
N THR A 27 10.65 5.90 -12.21
CA THR A 27 9.19 6.06 -12.31
C THR A 27 8.72 7.30 -11.52
N SER A 28 7.67 7.98 -11.99
CA SER A 28 6.99 9.04 -11.24
C SER A 28 5.83 8.55 -10.36
N ALA A 29 5.53 7.25 -10.37
CA ALA A 29 4.45 6.66 -9.57
C ALA A 29 4.81 6.50 -8.07
N LYS A 30 6.08 6.69 -7.69
CA LYS A 30 6.61 6.45 -6.34
C LYS A 30 6.96 7.75 -5.64
N MET A 31 5.98 8.64 -5.50
CA MET A 31 6.16 9.99 -4.98
C MET A 31 5.13 10.33 -3.91
N LEU A 32 5.49 11.21 -2.99
CA LEU A 32 4.54 11.90 -2.13
C LEU A 32 3.96 13.10 -2.89
N SER A 33 2.63 13.17 -2.98
CA SER A 33 1.89 14.32 -3.52
C SER A 33 0.92 14.83 -2.45
N ILE A 34 1.32 15.92 -1.78
CA ILE A 34 0.61 16.49 -0.64
C ILE A 34 0.09 17.87 -1.03
N VAL A 35 -1.21 18.08 -0.84
CA VAL A 35 -1.89 19.34 -1.11
C VAL A 35 -2.47 19.90 0.20
N PRO A 36 -1.78 20.86 0.85
CA PRO A 36 -2.32 21.59 1.98
C PRO A 36 -3.52 22.43 1.52
N LEU A 37 -4.72 22.12 2.03
CA LEU A 37 -5.93 22.84 1.65
C LEU A 37 -5.98 24.20 2.34
N LEU A 38 -6.48 25.21 1.63
CA LEU A 38 -6.58 26.59 2.15
C LEU A 38 -7.36 26.70 3.46
N ALA A 39 -8.35 25.83 3.67
CA ALA A 39 -9.15 25.77 4.89
C ALA A 39 -8.47 25.01 6.05
N GLY A 40 -7.19 24.63 5.93
CA GLY A 40 -6.44 23.90 6.95
C GLY A 40 -6.56 22.37 6.88
N GLY A 41 -7.32 21.84 5.91
CA GLY A 41 -7.37 20.41 5.61
C GLY A 41 -6.14 19.90 4.86
N GLY A 42 -6.08 18.58 4.61
CA GLY A 42 -5.05 17.95 3.79
C GLY A 42 -5.69 17.09 2.70
N LEU A 43 -5.10 17.10 1.51
CA LEU A 43 -5.38 16.17 0.42
C LEU A 43 -4.07 15.45 0.08
N PHE A 44 -4.12 14.12 0.03
CA PHE A 44 -2.95 13.26 -0.17
C PHE A 44 -3.19 12.39 -1.39
N GLU A 45 -2.58 12.76 -2.51
CA GLU A 45 -2.70 12.01 -3.76
C GLU A 45 -1.72 10.83 -3.74
N THR A 46 -2.20 9.66 -4.13
CA THR A 46 -1.43 8.42 -4.10
C THR A 46 -0.45 8.28 -5.27
N GLY A 47 -0.45 9.22 -6.20
CA GLY A 47 0.41 9.25 -7.38
C GLY A 47 -0.13 10.18 -8.47
N ALA A 48 0.72 10.52 -9.45
CA ALA A 48 0.37 11.43 -10.55
C ALA A 48 -0.08 10.70 -11.84
N GLY A 49 -0.09 9.36 -11.84
CA GLY A 49 -0.40 8.55 -13.02
C GLY A 49 -1.90 8.29 -13.23
N GLY A 50 -2.22 7.68 -14.38
CA GLY A 50 -3.58 7.19 -14.67
C GLY A 50 -3.89 5.82 -14.05
N SER A 51 -5.12 5.32 -14.25
CA SER A 51 -5.62 4.06 -13.66
C SER A 51 -5.17 2.76 -14.34
N ALA A 52 -4.18 2.83 -15.23
CA ALA A 52 -3.50 1.68 -15.87
C ALA A 52 -4.43 0.58 -16.43
N PRO A 53 -5.19 0.81 -17.53
CA PRO A 53 -6.14 -0.16 -18.09
C PRO A 53 -5.51 -1.52 -18.47
N LYS A 54 -4.23 -1.54 -18.86
CA LYS A 54 -3.48 -2.77 -19.16
C LYS A 54 -3.22 -3.66 -17.93
N HIS A 55 -3.34 -3.12 -16.72
CA HIS A 55 -3.26 -3.93 -15.50
C HIS A 55 -4.56 -4.70 -15.29
N VAL A 56 -5.71 -4.07 -15.57
CA VAL A 56 -7.02 -4.73 -15.49
C VAL A 56 -7.14 -5.84 -16.54
N GLN A 57 -6.62 -5.62 -17.75
CA GLN A 57 -6.57 -6.67 -18.79
C GLN A 57 -5.85 -7.93 -18.30
N GLN A 58 -4.61 -7.79 -17.80
CA GLN A 58 -3.87 -8.91 -17.23
C GLN A 58 -4.59 -9.55 -16.03
N PHE A 59 -5.22 -8.73 -15.18
CA PHE A 59 -5.97 -9.24 -14.05
C PHE A 59 -7.13 -10.12 -14.51
N VAL A 60 -7.92 -9.71 -15.50
CA VAL A 60 -9.05 -10.50 -16.02
C VAL A 60 -8.58 -11.77 -16.74
N GLU A 61 -7.49 -11.67 -17.52
CA GLU A 61 -6.96 -12.79 -18.32
C GLU A 61 -6.23 -13.84 -17.48
N GLU A 62 -5.45 -13.40 -16.49
CA GLU A 62 -4.47 -14.24 -15.80
C GLU A 62 -4.54 -14.12 -14.26
N ASN A 63 -5.51 -13.38 -13.73
CA ASN A 63 -5.69 -13.14 -12.29
C ASN A 63 -4.39 -12.72 -11.60
N TYR A 64 -3.66 -11.80 -12.22
CA TYR A 64 -2.42 -11.23 -11.74
C TYR A 64 -2.48 -9.70 -11.84
N LEU A 65 -2.31 -9.00 -10.72
CA LEU A 65 -2.37 -7.54 -10.69
C LEU A 65 -0.99 -6.95 -10.39
N ARG A 66 -0.35 -6.35 -11.40
CA ARG A 66 0.97 -5.71 -11.29
C ARG A 66 0.95 -4.22 -10.89
N TRP A 67 -0.18 -3.74 -10.37
CA TRP A 67 -0.30 -2.38 -9.86
C TRP A 67 0.51 -2.22 -8.57
N ASP A 68 1.39 -1.22 -8.49
CA ASP A 68 2.22 -0.94 -7.32
C ASP A 68 1.52 0.07 -6.40
N SER A 69 1.08 -0.38 -5.22
CA SER A 69 0.37 0.45 -4.23
C SER A 69 1.30 1.26 -3.33
N LEU A 70 2.61 1.35 -3.61
CA LEU A 70 3.55 2.11 -2.77
C LEU A 70 3.09 3.54 -2.49
N GLY A 71 2.59 4.25 -3.50
CA GLY A 71 2.10 5.61 -3.34
C GLY A 71 0.86 5.72 -2.44
N GLU A 72 0.02 4.68 -2.40
CA GLU A 72 -1.10 4.58 -1.44
C GLU A 72 -0.60 4.42 -0.01
N PHE A 73 0.45 3.61 0.20
CA PHE A 73 1.06 3.38 1.51
C PHE A 73 1.71 4.65 2.05
N LEU A 74 2.40 5.39 1.17
CA LEU A 74 3.00 6.68 1.49
C LEU A 74 1.93 7.73 1.82
N ALA A 75 0.88 7.83 1.01
CA ALA A 75 -0.18 8.81 1.21
C ALA A 75 -0.97 8.55 2.51
N ILE A 76 -1.28 7.31 2.85
CA ILE A 76 -2.01 7.00 4.08
C ILE A 76 -1.15 7.21 5.34
N ALA A 77 0.17 6.97 5.28
CA ALA A 77 1.09 7.31 6.38
C ALA A 77 1.07 8.81 6.68
N VAL A 78 1.21 9.65 5.65
CA VAL A 78 1.12 11.12 5.80
C VAL A 78 -0.27 11.56 6.24
N SER A 79 -1.34 10.92 5.75
CA SER A 79 -2.70 11.24 6.18
C SER A 79 -2.92 10.98 7.67
N ILE A 80 -2.36 9.88 8.21
CA ILE A 80 -2.47 9.55 9.64
C ILE A 80 -1.60 10.51 10.46
N GLU A 81 -0.42 10.88 9.98
CA GLU A 81 0.46 11.86 10.63
C GLU A 81 -0.17 13.26 10.69
N ASP A 82 -0.74 13.77 9.59
CA ASP A 82 -1.43 15.06 9.57
C ASP A 82 -2.58 15.10 10.58
N LEU A 83 -3.36 14.02 10.65
CA LEU A 83 -4.40 13.85 11.68
C LEU A 83 -3.78 13.87 13.09
N ALA A 84 -2.72 13.10 13.32
CA ALA A 84 -2.05 13.00 14.61
C ALA A 84 -1.56 14.37 15.10
N GLN A 85 -0.95 15.16 14.23
CA GLN A 85 -0.44 16.49 14.55
C GLN A 85 -1.58 17.48 14.83
N LYS A 86 -2.60 17.53 13.97
CA LYS A 86 -3.73 18.46 14.11
C LYS A 86 -4.59 18.19 15.33
N THR A 87 -4.73 16.93 15.73
CA THR A 87 -5.55 16.55 16.88
C THR A 87 -4.72 16.20 18.12
N SER A 88 -3.39 16.33 18.06
CA SER A 88 -2.48 15.84 19.10
C SER A 88 -2.72 14.37 19.49
N ASN A 89 -3.10 13.52 18.53
CA ASN A 89 -3.40 12.11 18.77
C ASN A 89 -2.11 11.27 18.70
N LYS A 90 -1.56 10.95 19.87
CA LYS A 90 -0.33 10.17 20.02
C LYS A 90 -0.43 8.76 19.41
N GLN A 91 -1.59 8.11 19.52
CA GLN A 91 -1.78 6.77 18.94
C GLN A 91 -1.74 6.81 17.42
N ALA A 92 -2.33 7.83 16.80
CA ALA A 92 -2.23 8.05 15.36
C ALA A 92 -0.77 8.28 14.94
N GLN A 93 0.02 9.06 15.70
CA GLN A 93 1.44 9.25 15.41
C GLN A 93 2.20 7.91 15.40
N VAL A 94 1.99 7.07 16.43
CA VAL A 94 2.60 5.74 16.50
C VAL A 94 2.21 4.86 15.31
N MET A 95 0.94 4.93 14.87
CA MET A 95 0.49 4.21 13.67
C MET A 95 1.18 4.69 12.39
N ALA A 96 1.34 6.01 12.21
CA ALA A 96 2.05 6.59 11.07
C ALA A 96 3.54 6.21 11.06
N ASP A 97 4.22 6.32 12.20
CA ASP A 97 5.64 5.96 12.34
C ASP A 97 5.87 4.47 12.04
N ALA A 98 4.99 3.60 12.55
CA ALA A 98 5.04 2.17 12.29
C ALA A 98 4.77 1.84 10.80
N LEU A 99 3.89 2.59 10.13
CA LEU A 99 3.61 2.42 8.70
C LEU A 99 4.77 2.90 7.83
N ASN A 100 5.45 3.99 8.22
CA ASN A 100 6.68 4.43 7.56
C ASN A 100 7.77 3.35 7.66
N LYS A 101 7.96 2.74 8.84
CA LYS A 101 8.88 1.60 9.02
C LYS A 101 8.48 0.41 8.14
N ALA A 102 7.19 0.06 8.09
CA ALA A 102 6.69 -1.03 7.26
C ALA A 102 6.93 -0.79 5.77
N THR A 103 6.69 0.43 5.29
CA THR A 103 6.94 0.83 3.90
C THR A 103 8.43 0.77 3.55
N GLY A 104 9.31 1.19 4.47
CA GLY A 104 10.76 0.99 4.33
C GLY A 104 11.13 -0.48 4.17
N LEU A 105 10.54 -1.38 4.97
CA LEU A 105 10.76 -2.83 4.86
C LEU A 105 10.24 -3.42 3.54
N ILE A 106 9.13 -2.92 2.97
CA ILE A 106 8.67 -3.31 1.63
C ILE A 106 9.76 -3.03 0.59
N LEU A 107 10.38 -1.85 0.65
CA LEU A 107 11.43 -1.45 -0.28
C LEU A 107 12.71 -2.26 -0.06
N SER A 108 13.20 -2.34 1.19
CA SER A 108 14.45 -3.04 1.52
C SER A 108 14.38 -4.55 1.24
N ASN A 109 13.22 -5.18 1.42
CA ASN A 109 13.03 -6.62 1.19
C ASN A 109 12.46 -6.93 -0.21
N ASN A 110 12.37 -5.93 -1.09
CA ASN A 110 11.84 -6.03 -2.45
C ASN A 110 10.47 -6.74 -2.52
N LYS A 111 9.51 -6.28 -1.70
CA LYS A 111 8.16 -6.84 -1.60
C LYS A 111 7.11 -6.04 -2.38
N SER A 112 7.53 -5.23 -3.35
CA SER A 112 6.63 -4.66 -4.35
C SER A 112 6.17 -5.73 -5.35
N PRO A 113 5.05 -5.52 -6.07
CA PRO A 113 4.58 -6.45 -7.08
C PRO A 113 5.65 -6.68 -8.15
N ALA A 114 5.89 -7.96 -8.46
CA ALA A 114 6.69 -8.34 -9.59
C ALA A 114 5.90 -8.15 -10.89
N ARG A 115 6.43 -8.65 -12.01
CA ARG A 115 5.82 -8.46 -13.34
C ARG A 115 5.43 -9.76 -14.04
N LYS A 116 5.51 -10.89 -13.33
CA LYS A 116 5.30 -12.21 -13.92
C LYS A 116 4.34 -13.04 -13.08
N VAL A 117 3.41 -13.72 -13.76
CA VAL A 117 2.52 -14.72 -13.15
C VAL A 117 3.33 -15.80 -12.42
N GLY A 118 2.86 -16.17 -11.23
CA GLY A 118 3.51 -17.07 -10.29
C GLY A 118 4.38 -16.35 -9.25
N GLU A 119 4.68 -15.06 -9.45
CA GLU A 119 5.42 -14.24 -8.50
C GLU A 119 4.47 -13.40 -7.62
N LEU A 120 5.05 -12.60 -6.72
CA LEU A 120 4.29 -11.70 -5.87
C LEU A 120 3.55 -10.65 -6.72
N ASP A 121 2.26 -10.48 -6.51
CA ASP A 121 1.45 -9.44 -7.16
C ASP A 121 1.00 -8.37 -6.14
N ASN A 122 0.10 -7.47 -6.54
CA ASN A 122 -0.46 -6.42 -5.69
C ASN A 122 -0.99 -6.95 -4.35
N ARG A 123 -1.76 -8.04 -4.37
CA ARG A 123 -2.35 -8.63 -3.15
C ARG A 123 -1.27 -9.14 -2.20
N GLY A 124 -0.21 -9.74 -2.76
CA GLY A 124 0.97 -10.15 -2.01
C GLY A 124 1.70 -8.98 -1.33
N SER A 125 1.85 -7.85 -2.03
CA SER A 125 2.47 -6.65 -1.45
C SER A 125 1.65 -6.08 -0.27
N HIS A 126 0.31 -6.13 -0.36
CA HIS A 126 -0.60 -5.72 0.72
C HIS A 126 -0.48 -6.63 1.95
N PHE A 127 -0.33 -7.94 1.75
CA PHE A 127 -0.04 -8.87 2.85
C PHE A 127 1.28 -8.52 3.56
N PHE A 128 2.36 -8.28 2.81
CA PHE A 128 3.64 -7.90 3.42
C PHE A 128 3.56 -6.56 4.16
N LEU A 129 2.80 -5.59 3.64
CA LEU A 129 2.59 -4.33 4.34
C LEU A 129 1.89 -4.57 5.67
N ALA A 130 0.81 -5.36 5.68
CA ALA A 130 0.07 -5.70 6.90
C ALA A 130 0.96 -6.43 7.91
N LEU A 131 1.79 -7.38 7.45
CA LEU A 131 2.75 -8.10 8.29
C LEU A 131 3.76 -7.15 8.93
N TYR A 132 4.44 -6.32 8.14
CA TYR A 132 5.47 -5.42 8.63
C TYR A 132 4.90 -4.31 9.51
N TRP A 133 3.70 -3.83 9.21
CA TRP A 133 3.03 -2.82 10.03
C TRP A 133 2.59 -3.39 11.38
N ALA A 134 2.00 -4.59 11.40
CA ALA A 134 1.64 -5.27 12.63
C ALA A 134 2.87 -5.57 13.50
N GLN A 135 3.99 -6.00 12.89
CA GLN A 135 5.27 -6.20 13.59
C GLN A 135 5.80 -4.89 14.18
N ALA A 136 5.85 -3.82 13.40
CA ALA A 136 6.31 -2.52 13.89
C ALA A 136 5.44 -1.99 15.06
N LEU A 137 4.11 -2.17 14.98
CA LEU A 137 3.17 -1.82 16.05
C LEU A 137 3.33 -2.69 17.30
N ALA A 138 3.69 -3.96 17.14
CA ALA A 138 3.95 -4.88 18.25
C ALA A 138 5.34 -4.69 18.89
N GLU A 139 6.31 -4.11 18.16
CA GLU A 139 7.68 -3.88 18.63
C GLU A 139 7.86 -2.52 19.31
N GLN A 140 7.12 -1.49 18.90
CA GLN A 140 7.23 -0.14 19.45
C GLN A 140 6.91 -0.09 20.95
N THR A 141 7.47 0.90 21.64
CA THR A 141 7.37 1.07 23.10
C THR A 141 6.63 2.34 23.54
N GLU A 142 6.15 3.14 22.59
CA GLU A 142 5.51 4.43 22.81
C GLU A 142 4.05 4.28 23.27
N ASP A 143 3.32 3.28 22.77
CA ASP A 143 1.94 2.96 23.17
C ASP A 143 1.77 1.46 23.45
N LYS A 144 1.66 1.11 24.75
CA LYS A 144 1.46 -0.29 25.20
C LYS A 144 0.13 -0.90 24.77
N GLY A 145 -0.90 -0.08 24.56
CA GLY A 145 -2.21 -0.53 24.11
C GLY A 145 -2.17 -1.05 22.68
N LEU A 146 -1.56 -0.28 21.78
CA LEU A 146 -1.27 -0.67 20.40
C LEU A 146 -0.33 -1.88 20.37
N GLN A 147 0.72 -1.87 21.18
CA GLN A 147 1.65 -2.98 21.30
C GLN A 147 0.92 -4.30 21.60
N THR A 148 0.08 -4.30 22.63
CA THR A 148 -0.70 -5.47 23.06
C THR A 148 -1.72 -5.87 21.99
N LYS A 149 -2.42 -4.90 21.39
CA LYS A 149 -3.45 -5.14 20.38
C LYS A 149 -2.87 -5.82 19.12
N PHE A 150 -1.68 -5.42 18.69
CA PHE A 150 -1.09 -5.92 17.45
C PHE A 150 -0.16 -7.13 17.62
N ALA A 151 0.29 -7.44 18.85
CA ALA A 151 1.18 -8.58 19.12
C ALA A 151 0.63 -9.91 18.55
N LYS A 152 -0.64 -10.23 18.84
CA LYS A 152 -1.27 -11.47 18.35
C LYS A 152 -1.41 -11.50 16.84
N LEU A 153 -1.75 -10.36 16.22
CA LEU A 153 -1.87 -10.30 14.76
C LEU A 153 -0.50 -10.49 14.10
N ALA A 154 0.54 -9.82 14.60
CA ALA A 154 1.89 -9.93 14.09
C ALA A 154 2.39 -11.38 14.12
N GLU A 155 2.16 -12.09 15.22
CA GLU A 155 2.49 -13.51 15.36
C GLU A 155 1.65 -14.39 14.41
N THR A 156 0.35 -14.12 14.30
CA THR A 156 -0.56 -14.87 13.43
C THR A 156 -0.15 -14.75 11.96
N LEU A 157 0.12 -13.53 11.49
CA LEU A 157 0.54 -13.28 10.11
C LEU A 157 1.92 -13.90 9.83
N LYS A 158 2.86 -13.76 10.75
CA LYS A 158 4.21 -14.35 10.63
C LYS A 158 4.15 -15.88 10.55
N THR A 159 3.39 -16.51 11.44
CA THR A 159 3.26 -17.98 11.47
C THR A 159 2.57 -18.53 10.23
N ASN A 160 1.64 -17.76 9.64
CA ASN A 160 0.88 -18.17 8.46
C ASN A 160 1.43 -17.61 7.14
N GLU A 161 2.60 -16.97 7.13
CA GLU A 161 3.15 -16.29 5.94
C GLU A 161 3.16 -17.20 4.71
N ALA A 162 3.77 -18.38 4.81
CA ALA A 162 3.87 -19.32 3.70
C ALA A 162 2.49 -19.79 3.19
N LYS A 163 1.54 -20.00 4.10
CA LYS A 163 0.18 -20.43 3.77
C LYS A 163 -0.59 -19.32 3.04
N ILE A 164 -0.52 -18.09 3.55
CA ILE A 164 -1.17 -16.93 2.93
C ILE A 164 -0.61 -16.69 1.53
N LEU A 165 0.72 -16.69 1.37
CA LEU A 165 1.34 -16.53 0.06
C LEU A 165 0.94 -17.64 -0.92
N ALA A 166 0.86 -18.89 -0.46
CA ALA A 166 0.38 -19.99 -1.29
C ALA A 166 -1.09 -19.78 -1.74
N GLU A 167 -1.98 -19.36 -0.85
CA GLU A 167 -3.38 -19.04 -1.17
C GLU A 167 -3.49 -17.88 -2.17
N LEU A 168 -2.70 -16.82 -1.99
CA LEU A 168 -2.67 -15.66 -2.90
C LEU A 168 -2.12 -16.00 -4.29
N THR A 169 -1.14 -16.90 -4.38
CA THR A 169 -0.54 -17.31 -5.67
C THR A 169 -1.38 -18.37 -6.39
N ALA A 170 -2.08 -19.24 -5.67
CA ALA A 170 -2.85 -20.37 -6.26
C ALA A 170 -3.99 -19.95 -7.21
N VAL A 171 -4.42 -18.70 -7.15
CA VAL A 171 -5.46 -18.14 -8.03
C VAL A 171 -4.90 -17.56 -9.33
N GLN A 172 -3.59 -17.30 -9.40
CA GLN A 172 -2.93 -16.72 -10.56
C GLN A 172 -2.88 -17.70 -11.75
N GLY A 173 -2.71 -17.17 -12.97
CA GLY A 173 -2.65 -17.94 -14.21
C GLY A 173 -3.99 -18.45 -14.72
N LYS A 174 -5.09 -18.01 -14.11
CA LYS A 174 -6.47 -18.38 -14.48
C LYS A 174 -7.27 -17.13 -14.79
N PRO A 175 -8.16 -17.14 -15.79
CA PRO A 175 -9.09 -16.03 -15.99
C PRO A 175 -9.97 -15.80 -14.76
N VAL A 176 -10.32 -14.56 -14.50
CA VAL A 176 -11.24 -14.17 -13.41
C VAL A 176 -12.34 -13.26 -13.94
N ASP A 177 -13.59 -13.62 -13.63
CA ASP A 177 -14.75 -12.81 -13.94
C ASP A 177 -15.08 -11.87 -12.78
N ILE A 178 -14.93 -10.57 -13.01
CA ILE A 178 -15.28 -9.50 -12.06
C ILE A 178 -16.67 -8.90 -12.29
N GLY A 179 -17.43 -9.39 -13.28
CA GLY A 179 -18.81 -8.98 -13.53
C GLY A 179 -19.00 -7.57 -14.11
N GLY A 180 -18.00 -7.05 -14.81
CA GLY A 180 -18.03 -5.73 -15.45
C GLY A 180 -16.64 -5.11 -15.57
N TYR A 181 -16.49 -4.01 -16.30
CA TYR A 181 -15.22 -3.28 -16.40
C TYR A 181 -15.27 -1.93 -15.68
N TYR A 182 -16.08 -0.98 -16.19
CA TYR A 182 -16.26 0.32 -15.54
C TYR A 182 -17.09 0.25 -14.25
N HIS A 183 -17.97 -0.75 -14.17
CA HIS A 183 -18.83 -1.00 -13.00
C HIS A 183 -18.86 -2.51 -12.73
N PRO A 184 -17.79 -3.07 -12.12
CA PRO A 184 -17.73 -4.49 -11.81
C PRO A 184 -18.69 -4.86 -10.67
N SER A 185 -18.98 -6.15 -10.52
CA SER A 185 -19.73 -6.66 -9.36
C SER A 185 -18.86 -6.58 -8.10
N ASN A 186 -19.32 -5.83 -7.09
CA ASN A 186 -18.63 -5.71 -5.81
C ASN A 186 -18.35 -7.07 -5.15
N GLU A 187 -19.30 -8.01 -5.26
CA GLU A 187 -19.14 -9.35 -4.71
C GLU A 187 -18.02 -10.13 -5.41
N LYS A 188 -18.04 -10.15 -6.75
CA LYS A 188 -17.02 -10.86 -7.55
C LYS A 188 -15.64 -10.24 -7.37
N LEU A 189 -15.54 -8.91 -7.42
CA LEU A 189 -14.29 -8.20 -7.24
C LEU A 189 -13.72 -8.43 -5.84
N SER A 190 -14.54 -8.34 -4.79
CA SER A 190 -14.11 -8.62 -3.41
C SER A 190 -13.57 -10.03 -3.26
N LYS A 191 -14.24 -11.04 -3.83
CA LYS A 191 -13.77 -12.44 -3.81
C LYS A 191 -12.45 -12.61 -4.57
N ALA A 192 -12.30 -11.99 -5.74
CA ALA A 192 -11.09 -12.06 -6.55
C ALA A 192 -9.88 -11.35 -5.89
N MET A 193 -10.13 -10.24 -5.20
CA MET A 193 -9.08 -9.44 -4.55
C MET A 193 -8.69 -9.96 -3.16
N ARG A 194 -9.54 -10.78 -2.51
CA ARG A 194 -9.31 -11.32 -1.16
C ARG A 194 -9.38 -12.86 -1.12
N PRO A 195 -8.60 -13.58 -1.94
CA PRO A 195 -8.74 -15.03 -2.08
C PRO A 195 -8.15 -15.83 -0.90
N SER A 196 -7.28 -15.23 -0.08
CA SER A 196 -6.70 -15.90 1.09
C SER A 196 -7.65 -15.81 2.28
N GLN A 197 -8.35 -16.92 2.56
CA GLN A 197 -9.21 -17.02 3.74
C GLN A 197 -8.37 -16.91 5.02
N THR A 198 -7.17 -17.48 5.04
CA THR A 198 -6.27 -17.39 6.20
C THR A 198 -5.92 -15.93 6.51
N PHE A 199 -5.65 -15.12 5.49
CA PHE A 199 -5.37 -13.70 5.68
C PHE A 199 -6.61 -12.91 6.12
N ASN A 200 -7.77 -13.19 5.51
CA ASN A 200 -9.03 -12.57 5.89
C ASN A 200 -9.37 -12.84 7.36
N ASP A 201 -9.25 -14.08 7.81
CA ASP A 201 -9.53 -14.49 9.19
C ASP A 201 -8.53 -13.90 10.19
N ALA A 202 -7.26 -13.76 9.80
CA ALA A 202 -6.25 -13.10 10.63
C ALA A 202 -6.60 -11.63 10.87
N LEU A 203 -6.96 -10.88 9.83
CA LEU A 203 -7.34 -9.47 9.95
C LEU A 203 -8.66 -9.27 10.72
N ALA A 204 -9.60 -10.21 10.60
CA ALA A 204 -10.87 -10.15 11.33
C ALA A 204 -10.70 -10.18 12.86
N GLN A 205 -9.55 -10.61 13.38
CA GLN A 205 -9.25 -10.60 14.83
C GLN A 205 -9.06 -9.18 15.40
N LEU A 206 -8.87 -8.16 14.54
CA LEU A 206 -8.74 -6.76 14.97
C LEU A 206 -10.07 -6.00 15.04
N VAL A 207 -11.15 -6.57 14.48
CA VAL A 207 -12.48 -5.96 14.35
C VAL A 207 -13.36 -6.32 15.55
#